data_AF-A0A7W4KBI9-F1
#
_entry.id   AF-A0A7W4KBI9-F1
#
_cell.length_a   1.000
_cell.length_b   1.000
_cell.length_c   1.000
_cell.angle_alpha   90.00
_cell.angle_beta   90.00
_cell.angle_gamma   90.00
#
_symmetry.space_group_name_H-M   'P 1'
#
loop_
_entity.id
_entity.type
_entity.pdbx_description
1 polymer ?
#
loop_
_entity_poly.entity_id
_entity_poly.type
_entity_poly.pdbx_seq_one_letter_code
_entity_poly.pdbx_strand_id
1 'polypeptide(L)'
;MTGPAETPAHPTTTEDVPSTPGWVEGSVEAAFATLPCSGPGVMVLRNAYLDCLATAPRSEDLDAGHDRCRQALLKALATREKIGPEALRAFEIRLEALEAEISARI
;
A
#
# COMPACT_ATOMS: atom_id res chain seq x y z
N MET A 1 30.78 -38.87 -31.59
CA MET A 1 30.91 -37.41 -31.72
C MET A 1 29.53 -36.80 -31.51
N THR A 2 29.44 -35.97 -30.47
CA THR A 2 28.49 -34.93 -30.04
C THR A 2 27.08 -34.83 -30.68
N GLY A 3 26.06 -34.80 -29.81
CA GLY A 3 24.61 -34.79 -30.13
C GLY A 3 23.99 -33.42 -30.46
N PRO A 4 22.65 -33.36 -30.63
CA PRO A 4 21.95 -32.15 -31.06
C PRO A 4 21.82 -31.12 -29.94
N ALA A 5 22.11 -29.86 -30.29
CA ALA A 5 22.08 -28.71 -29.40
C ALA A 5 20.66 -28.45 -28.86
N GLU A 6 20.55 -28.48 -27.54
CA GLU A 6 19.37 -28.06 -26.80
C GLU A 6 19.13 -26.56 -27.00
N THR A 7 17.89 -26.22 -27.32
CA THR A 7 17.39 -24.84 -27.38
C THR A 7 17.55 -24.18 -26.01
N PRO A 8 18.03 -22.93 -25.90
CA PRO A 8 17.99 -22.23 -24.62
C PRO A 8 16.54 -21.95 -24.24
N ALA A 9 16.03 -22.67 -23.24
CA ALA A 9 14.83 -22.26 -22.54
C ALA A 9 15.14 -20.93 -21.85
N HIS A 10 14.54 -19.84 -22.34
CA HIS A 10 14.51 -18.60 -21.58
C HIS A 10 13.82 -18.89 -20.23
N PRO A 11 14.48 -18.65 -19.09
CA PRO A 11 13.75 -18.62 -17.84
C PRO A 11 12.90 -17.35 -17.86
N THR A 12 11.62 -17.49 -18.19
CA THR A 12 10.62 -16.45 -17.89
C THR A 12 10.32 -16.56 -16.39
N THR A 13 11.30 -16.21 -15.57
CA THR A 13 11.07 -15.92 -14.16
C THR A 13 10.44 -14.53 -14.15
N THR A 14 9.12 -14.49 -14.23
CA THR A 14 8.39 -13.35 -13.67
C THR A 14 8.57 -13.46 -12.16
N GLU A 15 9.69 -12.93 -11.66
CA GLU A 15 9.78 -12.55 -10.25
C GLU A 15 8.69 -11.50 -10.07
N ASP A 16 7.55 -11.95 -9.56
CA ASP A 16 6.48 -11.10 -9.07
C ASP A 16 7.06 -10.37 -7.86
N VAL A 17 7.84 -9.31 -8.13
CA VAL A 17 8.37 -8.44 -7.09
C VAL A 17 7.15 -7.90 -6.38
N PRO A 18 6.95 -8.23 -5.09
CA PRO A 18 5.73 -7.91 -4.38
C PRO A 18 5.42 -6.43 -4.60
N SER A 19 4.16 -6.18 -4.97
CA SER A 19 3.73 -4.87 -5.48
C SER A 19 4.12 -3.72 -4.52
N THR A 20 4.19 -4.02 -3.23
CA THR A 20 4.77 -3.21 -2.14
C THR A 20 5.82 -4.00 -1.35
N PRO A 21 6.92 -3.37 -0.90
CA PRO A 21 7.89 -4.00 -0.01
C PRO A 21 7.24 -4.57 1.26
N GLY A 22 7.75 -5.70 1.78
CA GLY A 22 7.18 -6.36 2.97
C GLY A 22 7.20 -5.53 4.26
N TRP A 23 7.97 -4.42 4.30
CA TRP A 23 7.96 -3.48 5.42
C TRP A 23 6.72 -2.57 5.43
N VAL A 24 6.09 -2.35 4.27
CA VAL A 24 4.94 -1.43 4.13
C VAL A 24 3.75 -1.91 4.94
N GLU A 25 3.47 -3.21 4.93
CA GLU A 25 2.36 -3.80 5.68
C GLU A 25 2.48 -3.46 7.17
N GLY A 26 3.63 -3.76 7.79
CA GLY A 26 3.87 -3.46 9.20
C GLY A 26 3.77 -1.96 9.53
N SER A 27 4.25 -1.08 8.63
CA SER A 27 4.12 0.37 8.81
C SER A 27 2.68 0.86 8.73
N VAL A 28 1.88 0.31 7.80
CA VAL A 28 0.44 0.60 7.72
C VAL A 28 -0.28 0.10 8.96
N GLU A 29 0.00 -1.13 9.42
CA GLU A 29 -0.58 -1.65 10.66
C GLU A 29 -0.27 -0.74 11.87
N ALA A 30 0.97 -0.28 11.98
CA ALA A 30 1.39 0.65 13.03
C ALA A 30 0.69 2.01 12.93
N ALA A 31 0.40 2.51 11.73
CA ALA A 31 -0.39 3.72 11.55
C ALA A 31 -1.84 3.50 12.00
N PHE A 32 -2.48 2.39 11.62
CA PHE A 32 -3.85 2.09 12.02
C PHE A 32 -4.01 1.90 13.53
N ALA A 33 -2.98 1.40 14.21
CA ALA A 33 -2.97 1.25 15.66
C ALA A 33 -3.08 2.60 16.42
N THR A 34 -2.89 3.75 15.76
CA THR A 34 -3.06 5.07 16.40
C THR A 34 -4.49 5.61 16.34
N LEU A 35 -5.40 4.93 15.63
CA LEU A 35 -6.79 5.34 15.57
C LEU A 35 -7.49 5.09 16.92
N PRO A 36 -8.46 5.93 17.31
CA PRO A 36 -9.20 5.79 18.56
C PRO A 36 -10.21 4.63 18.56
N CYS A 37 -10.17 3.76 17.55
CA CYS A 37 -11.05 2.60 17.42
C CYS A 37 -10.29 1.43 16.81
N SER A 38 -10.74 0.23 17.16
CA SER A 38 -10.33 -1.01 16.51
C SER A 38 -11.56 -1.87 16.25
N GLY A 39 -11.52 -2.66 15.18
CA GLY A 39 -12.64 -3.53 14.85
C GLY A 39 -12.57 -4.07 13.42
N PRO A 40 -13.49 -5.00 13.06
CA PRO A 40 -13.49 -5.63 11.75
C PRO A 40 -13.61 -4.62 10.59
N GLY A 41 -14.39 -3.54 10.76
CA GLY A 41 -14.53 -2.48 9.75
C GLY A 41 -13.20 -1.77 9.47
N VAL A 42 -12.49 -1.38 10.52
CA VAL A 42 -11.15 -0.78 10.44
C VAL A 42 -10.15 -1.72 9.77
N MET A 43 -10.19 -3.02 10.08
CA MET A 43 -9.33 -4.02 9.43
C MET A 43 -9.61 -4.15 7.92
N VAL A 44 -10.89 -4.13 7.53
CA VAL A 44 -11.28 -4.16 6.11
C VAL A 44 -10.76 -2.92 5.39
N LEU A 45 -10.86 -1.73 5.99
CA LEU A 45 -10.35 -0.49 5.41
C LEU A 45 -8.83 -0.49 5.29
N ARG A 46 -8.13 -1.05 6.28
CA ARG A 46 -6.67 -1.25 6.24
C ARG A 46 -6.24 -2.13 5.08
N ASN A 47 -6.87 -3.29 4.93
CA ASN A 47 -6.53 -4.21 3.85
C ASN A 47 -6.85 -3.58 2.48
N ALA A 48 -7.99 -2.90 2.35
CA ALA A 48 -8.33 -2.18 1.12
C ALA A 48 -7.33 -1.06 0.78
N TYR A 49 -6.75 -0.41 1.79
CA TYR A 49 -5.70 0.59 1.59
C TYR A 49 -4.40 -0.07 1.11
N LEU A 50 -3.97 -1.19 1.70
CA LEU A 50 -2.81 -1.96 1.26
C LEU A 50 -2.97 -2.44 -0.20
N ASP A 51 -4.15 -2.95 -0.55
CA ASP A 51 -4.47 -3.37 -1.93
C ASP A 51 -4.42 -2.18 -2.91
N CYS A 52 -4.88 -1.00 -2.48
CA CYS A 52 -4.80 0.22 -3.27
C CYS A 52 -3.34 0.65 -3.51
N LEU A 53 -2.49 0.64 -2.47
CA LEU A 53 -1.07 0.94 -2.60
C LEU A 53 -0.36 -0.05 -3.55
N ALA A 54 -0.68 -1.35 -3.44
CA ALA A 54 -0.13 -2.37 -4.31
C ALA A 54 -0.55 -2.19 -5.79
N THR A 55 -1.69 -1.57 -6.07
CA THR A 55 -2.18 -1.32 -7.44
C THR A 55 -1.84 0.06 -7.96
N ALA A 56 -1.20 0.91 -7.15
CA ALA A 56 -0.78 2.24 -7.56
C ALA A 56 0.30 2.16 -8.66
N PRO A 57 0.25 3.03 -9.68
CA PRO A 57 1.24 3.03 -10.76
C PRO A 57 2.62 3.39 -10.21
N ARG A 58 3.66 2.63 -10.58
CA ARG A 58 5.07 2.86 -10.17
C ARG A 58 5.80 3.95 -10.99
N SER A 59 5.07 4.80 -11.69
CA SER A 59 5.61 5.87 -12.57
C SER A 59 5.55 7.24 -11.88
N GLU A 60 5.77 8.33 -12.64
CA GLU A 60 5.61 9.72 -12.18
C GLU A 60 4.25 10.01 -11.50
N ASP A 61 3.25 9.14 -11.67
CA ASP A 61 1.93 9.22 -11.05
C ASP A 61 1.83 8.52 -9.69
N LEU A 62 2.93 8.01 -9.11
CA LEU A 62 2.92 7.24 -7.86
C LEU A 62 2.34 8.04 -6.70
N ASP A 63 2.79 9.28 -6.51
CA ASP A 63 2.29 10.16 -5.44
C ASP A 63 0.79 10.49 -5.63
N ALA A 64 0.34 10.66 -6.87
CA ALA A 64 -1.08 10.85 -7.18
C ALA A 64 -1.90 9.54 -7.00
N GLY A 65 -1.27 8.38 -7.17
CA GLY A 65 -1.83 7.09 -6.81
C GLY A 65 -2.04 6.96 -5.31
N HIS A 66 -0.99 7.25 -4.53
CA HIS A 66 -1.04 7.17 -3.08
C HIS A 66 -2.04 8.17 -2.48
N ASP A 67 -2.07 9.43 -2.95
CA ASP A 67 -3.05 10.42 -2.50
C ASP A 67 -4.49 9.95 -2.73
N ARG A 68 -4.79 9.37 -3.90
CA ARG A 68 -6.12 8.79 -4.15
C ARG A 68 -6.48 7.68 -3.17
N CYS A 69 -5.53 6.79 -2.87
CA CYS A 69 -5.71 5.73 -1.87
C CYS A 69 -5.99 6.32 -0.48
N ARG A 70 -5.19 7.32 -0.06
CA ARG A 70 -5.35 7.99 1.23
C ARG A 70 -6.69 8.71 1.34
N GLN A 71 -7.08 9.50 0.35
CA GLN A 71 -8.35 10.23 0.37
C GLN A 71 -9.56 9.28 0.41
N ALA A 72 -9.51 8.15 -0.31
CA ALA A 72 -10.55 7.13 -0.24
C ALA A 72 -10.66 6.51 1.16
N LEU A 73 -9.51 6.20 1.80
CA LEU A 73 -9.44 5.67 3.15
C LEU A 73 -9.99 6.67 4.19
N LEU A 74 -9.53 7.92 4.16
CA LEU A 74 -9.96 8.98 5.09
C LEU A 74 -11.46 9.22 5.00
N LYS A 75 -12.01 9.26 3.77
CA LYS A 75 -13.45 9.35 3.57
C LYS A 75 -14.20 8.16 4.17
N ALA A 76 -13.67 6.94 4.02
CA ALA A 76 -14.30 5.75 4.57
C ALA A 76 -14.26 5.74 6.12
N LEU A 77 -13.13 6.13 6.73
CA LEU A 77 -13.00 6.26 8.18
C LEU A 77 -13.94 7.33 8.75
N ALA A 78 -14.08 8.47 8.07
CA ALA A 78 -15.01 9.53 8.45
C ALA A 78 -16.48 9.06 8.38
N THR A 79 -16.84 8.34 7.32
CA THR A 79 -18.25 8.05 7.02
C THR A 79 -18.75 6.75 7.65
N ARG A 80 -17.91 5.71 7.73
CA ARG A 80 -18.27 4.37 8.22
C ARG A 80 -17.92 4.20 9.69
N GLU A 81 -16.68 4.53 10.07
CA GLU A 81 -16.16 4.36 11.43
C GLU A 81 -16.37 5.62 12.30
N LYS A 82 -16.89 6.71 11.72
CA LYS A 82 -17.22 7.97 12.40
C LYS A 82 -16.02 8.59 13.15
N ILE A 83 -14.81 8.42 12.62
CA ILE A 83 -13.61 9.02 13.21
C ILE A 83 -13.70 10.54 13.16
N GLY A 84 -13.41 11.19 14.28
CA GLY A 84 -13.43 12.64 14.40
C GLY A 84 -12.35 13.32 13.55
N PRO A 85 -12.56 14.59 13.15
CA PRO A 85 -11.69 15.30 12.21
C PRO A 85 -10.25 15.47 12.72
N GLU A 86 -10.06 15.63 14.04
CA GLU A 86 -8.73 15.74 14.64
C GLU A 86 -7.93 14.43 14.50
N ALA A 87 -8.55 13.29 14.84
CA ALA A 87 -7.92 11.98 14.70
C ALA A 87 -7.67 11.63 13.22
N LEU A 88 -8.57 12.01 12.32
CA LEU A 88 -8.36 11.84 10.87
C LEU A 88 -7.18 12.66 10.36
N ARG A 89 -7.05 13.93 10.78
CA ARG A 89 -5.94 14.77 10.38
C ARG A 89 -4.59 14.25 10.88
N ALA A 90 -4.54 13.80 12.13
CA ALA A 90 -3.33 13.20 12.68
C ALA A 90 -2.94 11.91 11.93
N PHE A 91 -3.94 11.11 11.56
CA PHE A 91 -3.74 9.89 10.78
C PHE A 91 -3.30 10.18 9.33
N GLU A 92 -3.90 11.18 8.68
CA GLU A 92 -3.53 11.65 7.34
C GLU A 92 -2.05 12.03 7.25
N ILE A 93 -1.56 12.87 8.17
CA ILE A 93 -0.14 13.28 8.23
C ILE A 93 0.79 12.06 8.35
N ARG A 94 0.36 11.04 9.09
CA ARG A 94 1.15 9.82 9.28
C ARG A 94 1.20 8.96 8.02
N LEU A 95 0.10 8.90 7.28
CA LEU A 95 0.05 8.21 5.98
C LEU A 95 0.88 8.96 4.93
N GLU A 96 0.78 10.29 4.87
CA GLU A 96 1.62 11.13 3.98
C GLU A 96 3.12 10.87 4.20
N ALA A 97 3.57 10.83 5.46
CA ALA A 97 4.96 10.54 5.79
C ALA A 97 5.37 9.12 5.38
N LEU A 98 4.50 8.13 5.58
CA LEU A 98 4.74 6.75 5.17
C LEU A 98 4.82 6.63 3.64
N GLU A 99 3.90 7.24 2.92
CA GLU A 99 3.88 7.22 1.46
C GLU A 99 5.10 7.90 0.87
N ALA A 100 5.57 9.02 1.45
CA ALA A 100 6.83 9.63 1.07
C ALA A 100 8.02 8.68 1.30
N GLU A 101 8.02 7.89 2.38
CA GLU A 101 9.04 6.86 2.62
C GLU A 101 8.96 5.71 1.60
N ILE A 102 7.76 5.34 1.15
CA ILE A 102 7.54 4.37 0.07
C ILE A 102 8.11 4.92 -1.23
N SER A 103 7.69 6.12 -1.65
CA SER A 103 8.15 6.75 -2.90
C SER A 103 9.67 6.96 -2.91
N ALA A 104 10.30 7.20 -1.76
CA ALA A 104 11.76 7.36 -1.68
C ALA A 104 12.57 6.06 -1.79
N ARG A 105 11.91 4.89 -1.73
CA ARG A 105 12.55 3.56 -1.70
C ARG A 105 12.25 2.69 -2.91
N ILE A 106 11.48 3.20 -3.86
CA ILE A 106 11.11 2.55 -5.14
C ILE A 106 11.75 3.36 -6.26
#